data_AF-A0A934QG79-F1
#
_entry.id   AF-A0A934QG79-F1
#
_cell.length_a   1.000
_cell.length_b   1.000
_cell.length_c   1.000
_cell.angle_alpha   90.00
_cell.angle_beta   90.00
_cell.angle_gamma   90.00
#
_symmetry.space_group_name_H-M   'P 1'
#
loop_
_entity.id
_entity.type
_entity.pdbx_description
1 polymer ?
#
loop_
_entity_poly.entity_id
_entity_poly.type
_entity_poly.pdbx_seq_one_letter_code
_entity_poly.pdbx_strand_id
1 'polypeptide(L)'
;MVGFIRYAGASDVSSDKQSAAGGRTLTNQACPPEVTVGAPTGDRLIAAGLIFLLSPVFLVLAAGVALFVGRPIFYRGERLGKRRAVYMVYKFRTLPNGIQKRLGTSLFSEREEILPALARFLRETRLDELPQLVNVVRGEMRLFGPRPERREVYERYGRGDPDYELRFETAPGLFGISQLLTPHSAPKRLRARLDRRYLKAGGHMTLPFFVYAALAMIGKSIAAAGRYSWQNAVGLRMVRGEREKRSQVRITPSQATIQLFDPGMTPPLVSGRILDMNRDYIRARFEAPLPWSFITTHGGRVSIVRRRKGSPRIKNARCHAHVERLLNDEHSGQPEYLLAYSADSTLNRYMVDQYFLKQAIVTRR
;
A
#
# COMPACT_ATOMS: atom_id res chain seq x y z
N MET A 1 -24.88 37.61 20.06
CA MET A 1 -25.69 37.62 18.82
C MET A 1 -25.22 36.45 17.96
N VAL A 2 -25.87 35.30 18.13
CA VAL A 2 -25.51 34.01 17.52
C VAL A 2 -26.40 33.84 16.29
N GLY A 3 -25.81 33.57 15.13
CA GLY A 3 -26.52 33.31 13.88
C GLY A 3 -26.10 31.98 13.28
N PHE A 4 -26.89 30.94 13.56
CA PHE A 4 -26.83 29.61 12.96
C PHE A 4 -27.20 29.66 11.48
N ILE A 5 -26.44 28.97 10.62
CA ILE A 5 -26.84 28.68 9.25
C ILE A 5 -27.36 27.23 9.19
N ARG A 6 -28.58 27.10 8.65
CA ARG A 6 -29.42 25.90 8.54
C ARG A 6 -28.80 24.80 7.68
N TYR A 7 -28.94 23.55 8.13
CA TYR A 7 -28.98 22.35 7.31
C TYR A 7 -30.43 22.06 6.90
N ALA A 8 -30.64 21.69 5.64
CA ALA A 8 -31.80 20.99 5.10
C ALA A 8 -31.29 20.15 3.93
N GLY A 9 -31.66 18.89 3.70
CA GLY A 9 -32.53 17.95 4.38
C GLY A 9 -32.33 16.62 3.65
N ALA A 10 -32.40 15.51 4.39
CA ALA A 10 -32.38 14.17 3.83
C ALA A 10 -33.82 13.70 3.54
N SER A 11 -33.98 12.93 2.46
CA SER A 11 -34.98 11.87 2.24
C SER A 11 -34.51 11.15 0.96
N ASP A 12 -34.00 9.91 1.07
CA ASP A 12 -34.74 8.64 1.02
C ASP A 12 -35.36 8.41 -0.38
N VAL A 13 -35.32 7.27 -1.08
CA VAL A 13 -34.86 5.89 -0.88
C VAL A 13 -34.88 5.30 -2.32
N SER A 14 -33.91 4.48 -2.71
CA SER A 14 -34.22 3.16 -3.28
C SER A 14 -32.95 2.36 -3.54
N SER A 15 -33.00 1.17 -2.96
CA SER A 15 -32.17 0.02 -3.24
C SER A 15 -32.27 -0.39 -4.71
N ASP A 16 -31.12 -0.60 -5.35
CA ASP A 16 -31.00 -1.67 -6.32
C ASP A 16 -29.68 -2.44 -6.09
N LYS A 17 -29.85 -3.62 -5.50
CA LYS A 17 -28.89 -4.72 -5.62
C LYS A 17 -29.06 -5.27 -7.03
N GLN A 18 -28.04 -5.16 -7.88
CA GLN A 18 -27.69 -6.24 -8.80
C GLN A 18 -26.33 -6.07 -9.47
N SER A 19 -25.66 -7.21 -9.56
CA SER A 19 -24.57 -7.55 -10.50
C SER A 19 -23.13 -7.37 -10.04
N ALA A 20 -22.69 -8.38 -9.28
CA ALA A 20 -21.40 -8.99 -9.50
C ALA A 20 -21.33 -9.59 -10.91
N ALA A 21 -20.71 -8.91 -11.86
CA ALA A 21 -20.08 -9.48 -13.05
C ALA A 21 -19.44 -8.33 -13.84
N GLY A 22 -18.13 -8.37 -14.02
CA GLY A 22 -17.45 -7.37 -14.83
C GLY A 22 -16.00 -7.21 -14.44
N GLY A 23 -15.19 -8.21 -14.78
CA GLY A 23 -13.77 -7.98 -14.92
C GLY A 23 -13.57 -6.82 -15.90
N ARG A 24 -13.27 -5.63 -15.38
CA ARG A 24 -12.72 -4.56 -16.21
C ARG A 24 -11.31 -4.96 -16.56
N THR A 25 -11.20 -5.76 -17.61
CA THR A 25 -10.08 -5.70 -18.54
C THR A 25 -9.83 -4.21 -18.76
N LEU A 26 -8.71 -3.70 -18.27
CA LEU A 26 -8.25 -2.36 -18.60
C LEU A 26 -7.94 -2.37 -20.10
N THR A 27 -9.00 -2.23 -20.90
CA THR A 27 -8.95 -1.99 -22.32
C THR A 27 -8.01 -0.81 -22.53
N ASN A 28 -7.08 -0.97 -23.49
CA ASN A 28 -6.30 0.10 -24.09
C ASN A 28 -7.19 1.34 -24.30
N GLN A 29 -7.20 2.26 -23.35
CA GLN A 29 -7.77 3.58 -23.59
C GLN A 29 -6.76 4.32 -24.47
N ALA A 30 -7.25 4.78 -25.62
CA ALA A 30 -6.49 5.56 -26.57
C ALA A 30 -5.82 6.74 -25.85
N CYS A 31 -4.55 6.97 -26.20
CA CYS A 31 -3.75 8.05 -25.64
C CYS A 31 -4.49 9.38 -25.88
N PRO A 32 -4.77 10.20 -24.84
CA PRO A 32 -5.18 11.58 -25.09
C PRO A 32 -4.10 12.27 -25.94
N PRO A 33 -4.47 13.25 -26.78
CA PRO A 33 -3.56 13.87 -27.75
C PRO A 33 -2.25 14.31 -27.08
N GLU A 34 -1.12 14.09 -27.77
CA GLU A 34 0.24 14.42 -27.31
C GLU A 34 0.34 15.90 -26.94
N VAL A 35 0.02 16.22 -25.68
CA VAL A 35 0.28 17.55 -25.14
C VAL A 35 1.78 17.67 -25.00
N THR A 36 2.41 18.45 -25.88
CA THR A 36 3.84 18.76 -25.78
C THR A 36 4.02 19.63 -24.54
N VAL A 37 4.43 19.00 -23.44
CA VAL A 37 4.56 19.67 -22.14
C VAL A 37 5.88 20.44 -22.08
N GLY A 38 6.12 21.37 -23.01
CA GLY A 38 7.09 22.48 -22.91
C GLY A 38 8.48 22.20 -22.31
N ALA A 39 9.03 20.98 -22.41
CA ALA A 39 10.36 20.66 -21.89
C ALA A 39 11.44 21.24 -22.81
N PRO A 40 12.53 21.84 -22.27
CA PRO A 40 13.59 22.45 -23.07
C PRO A 40 14.30 21.43 -23.94
N THR A 41 14.79 21.88 -25.09
CA THR A 41 15.56 21.05 -26.04
C THR A 41 16.79 20.42 -25.40
N GLY A 42 17.47 21.12 -24.49
CA GLY A 42 18.64 20.59 -23.77
C GLY A 42 18.35 19.32 -22.97
N ASP A 43 17.23 19.29 -22.23
CA ASP A 43 16.83 18.11 -21.45
C ASP A 43 16.57 16.90 -22.35
N ARG A 44 16.03 17.12 -23.57
CA ARG A 44 15.75 16.07 -24.54
C ARG A 44 17.04 15.46 -25.09
N LEU A 45 18.02 16.28 -25.43
CA LEU A 45 19.33 15.83 -25.92
C LEU A 45 20.08 15.02 -24.85
N ILE A 46 20.09 15.51 -23.61
CA ILE A 46 20.71 14.79 -22.48
C ILE A 46 19.97 13.46 -22.24
N ALA A 47 18.64 13.46 -22.24
CA ALA A 47 17.86 12.23 -22.05
C ALA A 47 18.10 11.20 -23.18
N ALA A 48 18.19 11.66 -24.43
CA ALA A 48 18.52 10.81 -25.57
C ALA A 48 19.93 10.21 -25.43
N GLY A 49 20.92 11.02 -25.05
CA GLY A 49 22.27 10.56 -24.76
C GLY A 49 22.32 9.55 -23.61
N LEU A 50 21.56 9.77 -22.53
CA LEU A 50 21.45 8.83 -21.41
C LEU A 50 20.79 7.51 -21.83
N ILE A 51 19.74 7.56 -22.67
CA ILE A 51 19.11 6.33 -23.19
C ILE A 51 20.10 5.55 -24.05
N PHE A 52 20.85 6.23 -24.93
CA PHE A 52 21.87 5.60 -25.76
C PHE A 52 22.96 4.94 -24.92
N LEU A 53 23.55 5.69 -23.97
CA LEU A 53 24.61 5.22 -23.10
C LEU A 53 24.16 4.06 -22.20
N LEU A 54 22.94 4.14 -21.65
CA LEU A 54 22.38 3.12 -20.76
C LEU A 54 21.64 2.01 -21.51
N SER A 55 21.65 1.99 -22.85
CA SER A 55 20.90 1.00 -23.64
C SER A 55 21.23 -0.46 -23.28
N PRO A 56 22.47 -0.86 -22.93
CA PRO A 56 22.74 -2.23 -22.47
C PRO A 56 22.06 -2.52 -21.13
N VAL A 57 22.06 -1.55 -20.22
CA VAL A 57 21.38 -1.66 -18.91
C VAL A 57 19.86 -1.77 -19.12
N PHE A 58 19.28 -0.95 -19.99
CA PHE A 58 17.86 -1.05 -20.35
C PHE A 58 17.49 -2.44 -20.85
N LEU A 59 18.32 -3.04 -21.71
CA LEU A 59 18.10 -4.37 -22.26
C LEU A 59 18.14 -5.45 -21.17
N VAL A 60 19.16 -5.44 -20.31
CA VAL A 60 19.29 -6.39 -19.19
C VAL A 60 18.12 -6.27 -18.22
N LEU A 61 17.72 -5.05 -17.85
CA LEU A 61 16.58 -4.83 -16.97
C LEU A 61 15.26 -5.25 -17.62
N ALA A 62 15.06 -4.95 -18.91
CA ALA A 62 13.88 -5.35 -19.65
C ALA A 62 13.76 -6.88 -19.75
N ALA A 63 14.86 -7.58 -20.04
CA ALA A 63 14.92 -9.04 -20.06
C ALA A 63 14.62 -9.62 -18.67
N GLY A 64 15.25 -9.08 -17.61
CA GLY A 64 14.96 -9.49 -16.24
C GLY A 64 13.49 -9.32 -15.87
N VAL A 65 12.89 -8.17 -16.20
CA VAL A 65 11.46 -7.93 -15.94
C VAL A 65 10.60 -8.93 -16.72
N ALA A 66 10.91 -9.19 -17.99
CA ALA A 66 10.18 -10.16 -18.80
C ALA A 66 10.22 -11.58 -18.20
N LEU A 67 11.38 -11.99 -17.67
CA LEU A 67 11.59 -13.33 -17.09
C LEU A 67 11.00 -13.47 -15.68
N PHE A 68 11.22 -12.51 -14.79
CA PHE A 68 10.89 -12.63 -13.37
C PHE A 68 9.56 -11.98 -12.96
N VAL A 69 9.07 -11.00 -13.72
CA VAL A 69 7.79 -10.32 -13.47
C VAL A 69 6.74 -10.71 -14.53
N GLY A 70 7.19 -11.01 -15.75
CA GLY A 70 6.37 -11.39 -16.89
C GLY A 70 6.12 -10.24 -17.86
N ARG A 71 5.22 -10.46 -18.83
CA ARG A 71 4.79 -9.44 -19.82
C ARG A 71 3.42 -8.81 -19.46
N PRO A 72 3.16 -7.53 -19.82
CA PRO A 72 4.07 -6.56 -20.45
C PRO A 72 5.26 -6.09 -19.58
N ILE A 73 6.37 -5.71 -20.22
CA ILE A 73 7.61 -5.25 -19.56
C ILE A 73 7.41 -3.87 -18.92
N PHE A 74 6.73 -2.97 -19.65
CA PHE A 74 6.51 -1.61 -19.19
C PHE A 74 5.13 -1.46 -18.55
N TYR A 75 5.10 -0.70 -17.47
CA TYR A 75 3.88 -0.15 -16.89
C TYR A 75 3.67 1.28 -17.42
N ARG A 76 2.41 1.61 -17.73
CA ARG A 76 1.97 2.96 -18.10
C ARG A 76 0.98 3.43 -17.05
N GLY A 77 1.11 4.68 -16.59
CA GLY A 77 0.18 5.25 -15.64
C GLY A 77 -0.07 6.73 -15.89
N GLU A 78 -1.33 7.14 -15.73
CA GLU A 78 -1.73 8.53 -15.93
C GLU A 78 -1.17 9.45 -14.85
N ARG A 79 -0.62 10.57 -15.26
CA ARG A 79 -0.13 11.64 -14.37
C ARG A 79 -0.55 13.00 -14.89
N LEU A 80 -0.55 13.96 -13.98
CA LEU A 80 -0.76 15.37 -14.28
C LEU A 80 0.60 16.03 -14.57
N GLY A 81 0.71 16.65 -15.74
CA GLY A 81 1.85 17.46 -16.18
C GLY A 81 1.56 18.96 -16.12
N LYS A 82 2.28 19.75 -16.93
CA LYS A 82 2.09 21.21 -17.01
C LYS A 82 0.64 21.54 -17.35
N ARG A 83 0.09 22.58 -16.71
CA ARG A 83 -1.31 23.00 -16.81
C ARG A 83 -2.31 21.86 -16.50
N ARG A 84 -1.89 20.87 -15.70
CA ARG A 84 -2.67 19.68 -15.35
C ARG A 84 -3.03 18.80 -16.56
N ALA A 85 -2.30 18.94 -17.67
CA ALA A 85 -2.46 18.06 -18.82
C ALA A 85 -2.17 16.61 -18.42
N VAL A 86 -3.03 15.69 -18.84
CA VAL A 86 -2.84 14.26 -18.55
C VAL A 86 -1.83 13.69 -19.53
N TYR A 87 -0.86 12.93 -19.03
CA TYR A 87 0.10 12.19 -19.86
C TYR A 87 0.44 10.85 -19.21
N MET A 88 1.05 9.95 -19.98
CA MET A 88 1.37 8.60 -19.55
C MET A 88 2.84 8.48 -19.14
N VAL A 89 3.12 8.22 -17.86
CA VAL A 89 4.50 7.91 -17.44
C VAL A 89 4.84 6.45 -17.70
N TYR A 90 6.05 6.21 -18.21
CA TYR A 90 6.58 4.86 -18.45
C TYR A 90 7.45 4.40 -17.27
N LYS A 91 7.28 3.15 -16.84
CA LYS A 91 8.14 2.51 -15.83
C LYS A 91 8.38 1.05 -16.19
N PHE A 92 9.43 0.45 -15.65
CA PHE A 92 9.50 -1.00 -15.62
C PHE A 92 8.40 -1.54 -14.71
N ARG A 93 7.73 -2.58 -15.18
CA ARG A 93 6.71 -3.24 -14.39
C ARG A 93 7.39 -4.03 -13.29
N THR A 94 7.01 -3.72 -12.05
CA THR A 94 7.53 -4.41 -10.87
C THR A 94 6.50 -5.32 -10.22
N LEU A 95 5.21 -5.15 -10.54
CA LEU A 95 4.15 -6.00 -9.99
C LEU A 95 3.81 -7.15 -10.96
N PRO A 96 3.99 -8.42 -10.56
CA PRO A 96 3.62 -9.59 -11.38
C PRO A 96 2.12 -9.70 -11.68
N ASN A 97 1.80 -10.40 -12.77
CA ASN A 97 0.42 -10.70 -13.16
C ASN A 97 -0.32 -11.52 -12.08
N GLY A 98 -1.61 -11.25 -11.88
CA GLY A 98 -2.46 -12.03 -10.96
C GLY A 98 -2.34 -11.66 -9.47
N ILE A 99 -1.27 -10.98 -9.06
CA ILE A 99 -1.09 -10.54 -7.65
C ILE A 99 -2.11 -9.45 -7.26
N GLN A 100 -2.55 -8.62 -8.21
CA GLN A 100 -3.62 -7.63 -7.96
C GLN A 100 -4.95 -8.26 -7.49
N LYS A 101 -5.27 -9.48 -7.95
CA LYS A 101 -6.47 -10.21 -7.50
C LYS A 101 -6.31 -10.77 -6.08
N ARG A 102 -5.09 -11.13 -5.68
CA ARG A 102 -4.78 -11.65 -4.33
C ARG A 102 -4.58 -10.55 -3.29
N LEU A 103 -4.15 -9.35 -3.69
CA LEU A 103 -3.78 -8.28 -2.78
C LEU A 103 -4.96 -7.47 -2.20
N GLY A 104 -6.16 -7.51 -2.79
CA GLY A 104 -7.30 -6.73 -2.29
C GLY A 104 -6.94 -5.30 -1.81
N THR A 105 -7.56 -4.86 -0.72
CA THR A 105 -7.29 -3.58 -0.04
C THR A 105 -6.03 -3.61 0.85
N SER A 106 -5.12 -4.58 0.67
CA SER A 106 -4.05 -4.81 1.62
C SER A 106 -2.92 -3.76 1.55
N LEU A 107 -2.31 -3.55 2.71
CA LEU A 107 -1.36 -2.49 3.04
C LEU A 107 -0.07 -2.61 2.19
N PHE A 108 0.57 -1.46 1.96
CA PHE A 108 1.79 -1.36 1.14
C PHE A 108 2.95 -2.27 1.61
N SER A 109 3.01 -2.64 2.90
CA SER A 109 4.06 -3.49 3.48
C SER A 109 3.95 -4.95 3.05
N GLU A 110 2.74 -5.53 3.06
CA GLU A 110 2.52 -6.91 2.57
C GLU A 110 2.82 -7.04 1.08
N ARG A 111 2.69 -5.94 0.33
CA ARG A 111 3.03 -5.91 -1.09
C ARG A 111 4.52 -6.10 -1.33
N GLU A 112 5.40 -5.70 -0.42
CA GLU A 112 6.84 -5.83 -0.64
C GLU A 112 7.34 -7.26 -0.48
N GLU A 113 6.74 -8.05 0.42
CA GLU A 113 7.11 -9.45 0.65
C GLU A 113 6.77 -10.38 -0.52
N ILE A 114 5.75 -10.04 -1.32
CA ILE A 114 5.27 -10.86 -2.45
C ILE A 114 6.00 -10.51 -3.76
N LEU A 115 6.83 -9.45 -3.78
CA LEU A 115 7.52 -9.02 -4.99
C LEU A 115 8.75 -9.90 -5.28
N PRO A 116 8.98 -10.27 -6.57
CA PRO A 116 10.25 -10.88 -6.98
C PRO A 116 11.45 -10.06 -6.50
N ALA A 117 12.57 -10.70 -6.18
CA ALA A 117 13.78 -10.01 -5.72
C ALA A 117 14.22 -8.91 -6.69
N LEU A 118 14.16 -9.17 -8.00
CA LEU A 118 14.42 -8.16 -9.03
C LEU A 118 13.46 -6.96 -8.93
N ALA A 119 12.17 -7.20 -8.73
CA ALA A 119 11.18 -6.13 -8.61
C ALA A 119 11.42 -5.26 -7.35
N ARG A 120 11.80 -5.88 -6.23
CA ARG A 120 12.21 -5.15 -5.01
C ARG A 120 13.45 -4.30 -5.27
N PHE A 121 14.50 -4.91 -5.85
CA PHE A 121 15.72 -4.21 -6.24
C PHE A 121 15.44 -3.00 -7.13
N LEU A 122 14.62 -3.16 -8.17
CA LEU A 122 14.25 -2.08 -9.09
C LEU A 122 13.56 -0.90 -8.39
N ARG A 123 12.66 -1.16 -7.42
CA ARG A 123 11.94 -0.11 -6.68
C ARG A 123 12.81 0.60 -5.65
N GLU A 124 13.65 -0.16 -4.94
CA GLU A 124 14.54 0.37 -3.90
C GLU A 124 15.61 1.29 -4.51
N THR A 125 16.14 0.90 -5.67
CA THR A 125 17.12 1.66 -6.45
C THR A 125 16.51 2.72 -7.34
N ARG A 126 15.17 2.67 -7.56
CA ARG A 126 14.42 3.48 -8.53
C ARG A 126 14.81 3.28 -9.98
N LEU A 127 15.52 2.20 -10.29
CA LEU A 127 15.78 1.80 -11.66
C LEU A 127 14.48 1.49 -12.43
N ASP A 128 13.38 1.20 -11.71
CA ASP A 128 12.06 1.07 -12.32
C ASP A 128 11.57 2.35 -13.04
N GLU A 129 12.14 3.51 -12.69
CA GLU A 129 11.76 4.81 -13.25
C GLU A 129 12.57 5.20 -14.50
N LEU A 130 13.61 4.46 -14.87
CA LEU A 130 14.44 4.75 -16.05
C LEU A 130 13.66 4.94 -17.35
N PRO A 131 12.60 4.15 -17.65
CA PRO A 131 11.81 4.35 -18.87
C PRO A 131 11.15 5.73 -18.99
N GLN A 132 11.05 6.50 -17.90
CA GLN A 132 10.57 7.89 -17.96
C GLN A 132 11.51 8.81 -18.74
N LEU A 133 12.76 8.43 -19.02
CA LEU A 133 13.62 9.17 -19.94
C LEU A 133 12.98 9.31 -21.32
N VAL A 134 12.17 8.34 -21.75
CA VAL A 134 11.39 8.44 -23.00
C VAL A 134 10.38 9.59 -22.92
N ASN A 135 9.73 9.80 -21.76
CA ASN A 135 8.84 10.95 -21.56
C ASN A 135 9.61 12.28 -21.66
N VAL A 136 10.87 12.31 -21.20
CA VAL A 136 11.71 13.50 -21.34
C VAL A 136 12.05 13.78 -22.80
N VAL A 137 12.45 12.76 -23.57
CA VAL A 137 12.71 12.89 -25.01
C VAL A 137 11.47 13.36 -25.78
N ARG A 138 10.28 12.85 -25.43
CA ARG A 138 8.98 13.27 -26.01
C ARG A 138 8.55 14.67 -25.59
N GLY A 139 9.28 15.30 -24.66
CA GLY A 139 8.98 16.63 -24.17
C GLY A 139 7.78 16.71 -23.22
N GLU A 140 7.34 15.57 -22.69
CA GLU A 140 6.26 15.48 -21.69
C GLU A 140 6.79 15.73 -20.27
N MET A 141 8.09 15.49 -20.07
CA MET A 141 8.80 15.66 -18.80
C MET A 141 10.11 16.41 -19.01
N ARG A 142 10.67 16.91 -17.91
CA ARG A 142 12.02 17.46 -17.80
C ARG A 142 12.90 16.53 -16.99
N LEU A 143 14.21 16.72 -17.02
CA LEU A 143 15.10 15.98 -16.13
C LEU A 143 14.89 16.41 -14.67
N PHE A 144 14.78 17.73 -14.44
CA PHE A 144 14.56 18.32 -13.12
C PHE A 144 13.30 19.17 -13.11
N GLY A 145 12.51 18.99 -12.05
CA GLY A 145 11.24 19.69 -11.87
C GLY A 145 10.39 19.00 -10.82
N PRO A 146 9.23 19.58 -10.46
CA PRO A 146 8.30 18.95 -9.54
C PRO A 146 7.92 17.55 -10.00
N ARG A 147 7.91 16.57 -9.09
CA ARG A 147 7.56 15.19 -9.43
C ARG A 147 6.11 15.12 -9.94
N PRO A 148 5.83 14.38 -11.04
CA PRO A 148 4.48 14.22 -11.54
C PRO A 148 3.59 13.51 -10.53
N GLU A 149 2.38 14.04 -10.36
CA GLU A 149 1.41 13.54 -9.38
C GLU A 149 0.25 12.82 -10.07
N ARG A 150 -0.36 11.87 -9.36
CA ARG A 150 -1.60 11.22 -9.82
C ARG A 150 -2.78 12.15 -9.62
N ARG A 151 -3.79 12.06 -10.49
CA ARG A 151 -5.02 12.85 -10.38
C ARG A 151 -5.69 12.66 -9.02
N GLU A 152 -5.81 11.43 -8.53
CA GLU A 152 -6.50 11.16 -7.26
C GLU A 152 -5.75 11.76 -6.05
N VAL A 153 -4.43 11.84 -6.12
CA VAL A 153 -3.62 12.45 -5.07
C VAL A 153 -3.73 13.97 -5.12
N TYR A 154 -3.75 14.55 -6.31
CA TYR A 154 -4.00 15.98 -6.48
C TYR A 154 -5.38 16.37 -5.95
N GLU A 155 -6.45 15.68 -6.36
CA GLU A 155 -7.81 15.99 -5.92
C GLU A 155 -7.97 15.89 -4.39
N ARG A 156 -7.31 14.91 -3.76
CA ARG A 156 -7.41 14.70 -2.31
C ARG A 156 -6.56 15.65 -1.48
N TYR A 157 -5.36 16.00 -1.93
CA TYR A 157 -4.35 16.66 -1.09
C TYR A 157 -3.80 17.97 -1.65
N GLY A 158 -3.96 18.21 -2.94
CA GLY A 158 -3.35 19.35 -3.64
C GLY A 158 -4.35 20.41 -4.11
N ARG A 159 -5.59 20.01 -4.44
CA ARG A 159 -6.60 20.92 -4.98
C ARG A 159 -6.92 22.02 -3.97
N GLY A 160 -6.76 23.28 -4.40
CA GLY A 160 -7.02 24.46 -3.57
C GLY A 160 -5.83 24.92 -2.71
N ASP A 161 -4.68 24.24 -2.76
CA ASP A 161 -3.44 24.71 -2.12
C ASP A 161 -2.59 25.51 -3.14
N PRO A 162 -2.44 26.84 -2.99
CA PRO A 162 -1.71 27.67 -3.94
C PRO A 162 -0.25 27.24 -4.13
N ASP A 163 0.42 26.75 -3.07
CA ASP A 163 1.81 26.28 -3.18
C ASP A 163 1.89 24.97 -3.98
N TYR A 164 0.82 24.17 -3.93
CA TYR A 164 0.74 22.91 -4.66
C TYR A 164 0.43 23.13 -6.15
N GLU A 165 -0.41 24.11 -6.49
CA GLU A 165 -0.76 24.44 -7.87
C GLU A 165 0.43 24.89 -8.71
N LEU A 166 1.41 25.58 -8.10
CA LEU A 166 2.65 26.02 -8.77
C LEU A 166 3.42 24.85 -9.42
N ARG A 167 3.24 23.62 -8.93
CA ARG A 167 3.89 22.41 -9.48
C ARG A 167 3.46 22.15 -10.93
N PHE A 168 2.29 22.64 -11.33
CA PHE A 168 1.74 22.47 -12.68
C PHE A 168 2.07 23.64 -13.60
N GLU A 169 2.80 24.68 -13.17
CA GLU A 169 3.20 25.79 -14.04
C GLU A 169 4.36 25.42 -14.97
N THR A 170 5.15 24.42 -14.58
CA THR A 170 6.26 23.87 -15.37
C THR A 170 6.00 22.41 -15.72
N ALA A 171 6.81 21.89 -16.65
CA ALA A 171 6.82 20.48 -16.96
C ALA A 171 7.36 19.67 -15.77
N PRO A 172 6.75 18.50 -15.47
CA PRO A 172 7.17 17.66 -14.36
C PRO A 172 8.58 17.11 -14.56
N GLY A 173 9.31 16.91 -13.47
CA GLY A 173 10.67 16.39 -13.47
C GLY A 173 10.74 14.88 -13.26
N LEU A 174 11.68 14.22 -13.94
CA LEU A 174 12.13 12.87 -13.61
C LEU A 174 12.68 12.84 -12.18
N PHE A 175 13.52 13.81 -11.86
CA PHE A 175 14.05 14.05 -10.52
C PHE A 175 13.35 15.24 -9.87
N GLY A 176 12.57 14.96 -8.81
CA GLY A 176 11.93 15.96 -7.97
C GLY A 176 12.84 16.45 -6.86
N ILE A 177 12.98 17.76 -6.68
CA ILE A 177 13.86 18.32 -5.64
C ILE A 177 13.33 18.04 -4.24
N SER A 178 12.03 18.24 -4.01
CA SER A 178 11.42 17.78 -2.78
C SER A 178 11.61 16.27 -2.57
N GLN A 179 11.66 15.46 -3.62
CA GLN A 179 11.86 14.02 -3.53
C GLN A 179 13.31 13.62 -3.22
N LEU A 180 14.29 14.42 -3.64
CA LEU A 180 15.71 14.25 -3.31
C LEU A 180 15.99 14.66 -1.86
N LEU A 181 15.37 15.75 -1.41
CA LEU A 181 15.63 16.35 -0.09
C LEU A 181 14.74 15.80 1.03
N THR A 182 13.70 15.02 0.73
CA THR A 182 12.76 14.54 1.75
C THR A 182 12.40 13.05 1.61
N PRO A 183 12.24 12.33 2.73
CA PRO A 183 11.80 10.94 2.72
C PRO A 183 10.38 10.80 2.16
N HIS A 184 10.01 9.62 1.65
CA HIS A 184 8.69 9.40 1.04
C HIS A 184 7.51 9.77 1.95
N SER A 185 7.67 9.58 3.26
CA SER A 185 6.70 9.91 4.32
C SER A 185 6.53 11.41 4.60
N ALA A 186 7.36 12.28 4.01
CA ALA A 186 7.29 13.70 4.28
C ALA A 186 5.93 14.30 3.85
N PRO A 187 5.36 15.23 4.65
CA PRO A 187 4.07 15.85 4.35
C PRO A 187 4.05 16.52 2.95
N LYS A 188 2.94 16.34 2.22
CA LYS A 188 2.77 16.88 0.86
C LYS A 188 2.93 18.41 0.80
N ARG A 189 2.43 19.14 1.80
CA ARG A 189 2.59 20.59 1.93
C ARG A 189 4.06 21.03 2.03
N LEU A 190 4.87 20.30 2.82
CA LEU A 190 6.30 20.61 2.94
C LEU A 190 6.99 20.44 1.58
N ARG A 191 6.66 19.37 0.86
CA ARG A 191 7.19 19.09 -0.47
C ARG A 191 6.78 20.15 -1.49
N ALA A 192 5.53 20.58 -1.47
CA ALA A 192 5.04 21.66 -2.32
C ALA A 192 5.81 22.97 -2.09
N ARG A 193 6.06 23.34 -0.81
CA ARG A 193 6.88 24.53 -0.49
C ARG A 193 8.32 24.43 -0.99
N LEU A 194 8.95 23.25 -0.90
CA LEU A 194 10.30 23.04 -1.43
C LEU A 194 10.32 23.14 -2.96
N ASP A 195 9.34 22.51 -3.62
CA ASP A 195 9.18 22.62 -5.08
C ASP A 195 8.98 24.10 -5.48
N ARG A 196 8.13 24.86 -4.77
CA ARG A 196 7.93 26.30 -4.99
C ARG A 196 9.23 27.10 -4.84
N ARG A 197 10.00 26.88 -3.78
CA ARG A 197 11.28 27.57 -3.56
C ARG A 197 12.25 27.33 -4.72
N TYR A 198 12.30 26.09 -5.20
CA TYR A 198 13.11 25.76 -6.35
C TYR A 198 12.65 26.46 -7.64
N LEU A 199 11.34 26.46 -7.90
CA LEU A 199 10.78 27.14 -9.08
C LEU A 199 11.04 28.64 -9.05
N LYS A 200 10.88 29.28 -7.89
CA LYS A 200 11.20 30.71 -7.69
C LYS A 200 12.68 31.03 -7.89
N ALA A 201 13.57 30.10 -7.57
CA ALA A 201 15.01 30.25 -7.77
C ALA A 201 15.45 30.01 -9.23
N GLY A 202 14.53 30.06 -10.20
CA GLY A 202 14.83 29.93 -11.63
C GLY A 202 15.31 28.55 -12.08
N GLY A 203 15.32 27.57 -11.16
CA GLY A 203 15.83 26.24 -11.45
C GLY A 203 17.36 26.14 -11.62
N HIS A 204 18.14 27.17 -11.26
CA HIS A 204 19.58 27.24 -11.55
C HIS A 204 20.46 26.21 -10.83
N MET A 205 19.93 25.48 -9.84
CA MET A 205 20.69 24.50 -9.06
C MET A 205 20.71 23.08 -9.69
N THR A 206 20.38 22.94 -10.97
CA THR A 206 20.16 21.64 -11.64
C THR A 206 21.37 20.72 -11.67
N LEU A 207 22.56 21.23 -11.99
CA LEU A 207 23.74 20.37 -12.18
C LEU A 207 24.23 19.71 -10.87
N PRO A 208 24.41 20.43 -9.73
CA PRO A 208 24.73 19.78 -8.46
C PRO A 208 23.67 18.79 -8.01
N PHE A 209 22.38 19.07 -8.24
CA PHE A 209 21.31 18.12 -7.94
C PHE A 209 21.36 16.88 -8.84
N PHE A 210 21.79 17.02 -10.09
CA PHE A 210 22.00 15.88 -10.98
C PHE A 210 23.12 14.98 -10.51
N VAL A 211 24.27 15.57 -10.20
CA VAL A 211 25.41 14.81 -9.65
C VAL A 211 25.01 14.11 -8.36
N TYR A 212 24.33 14.82 -7.44
CA TYR A 212 23.83 14.24 -6.20
C TYR A 212 22.82 13.10 -6.45
N ALA A 213 21.85 13.30 -7.36
CA ALA A 213 20.86 12.27 -7.69
C ALA A 213 21.51 11.02 -8.30
N ALA A 214 22.48 11.20 -9.21
CA ALA A 214 23.22 10.12 -9.83
C ALA A 214 24.05 9.34 -8.79
N LEU A 215 24.82 10.03 -7.96
CA LEU A 215 25.61 9.41 -6.88
C LEU A 215 24.72 8.69 -5.87
N ALA A 216 23.58 9.28 -5.48
CA ALA A 216 22.63 8.65 -4.57
C ALA A 216 22.00 7.39 -5.18
N MET A 217 21.68 7.40 -6.48
CA MET A 217 21.16 6.23 -7.19
C MET A 217 22.21 5.12 -7.30
N ILE A 218 23.44 5.47 -7.67
CA ILE A 218 24.56 4.52 -7.77
C ILE A 218 24.85 3.91 -6.39
N GLY A 219 24.98 4.74 -5.35
CA GLY A 219 25.24 4.28 -3.99
C GLY A 219 24.14 3.35 -3.47
N LYS A 220 22.86 3.67 -3.72
CA LYS A 220 21.73 2.78 -3.39
C LYS A 220 21.79 1.47 -4.17
N SER A 221 22.17 1.52 -5.45
CA SER A 221 22.27 0.34 -6.31
C SER A 221 23.38 -0.60 -5.86
N ILE A 222 24.56 -0.07 -5.53
CA ILE A 222 25.69 -0.83 -5.00
C ILE A 222 25.33 -1.44 -3.64
N ALA A 223 24.77 -0.65 -2.72
CA ALA A 223 24.39 -1.13 -1.40
C ALA A 223 23.30 -2.21 -1.46
N ALA A 224 22.31 -2.04 -2.34
CA ALA A 224 21.27 -3.04 -2.57
C ALA A 224 21.87 -4.31 -3.18
N ALA A 225 22.68 -4.20 -4.24
CA ALA A 225 23.35 -5.34 -4.86
C ALA A 225 24.20 -6.12 -3.85
N GLY A 226 24.98 -5.42 -3.01
CA GLY A 226 25.75 -6.03 -1.93
C GLY A 226 24.87 -6.78 -0.93
N ARG A 227 23.75 -6.20 -0.48
CA ARG A 227 22.77 -6.88 0.40
C ARG A 227 22.19 -8.13 -0.25
N TYR A 228 21.72 -8.05 -1.50
CA TYR A 228 21.14 -9.20 -2.20
C TYR A 228 22.19 -10.30 -2.44
N SER A 229 23.40 -9.94 -2.84
CA SER A 229 24.52 -10.89 -2.99
C SER A 229 24.89 -11.55 -1.67
N TRP A 230 24.96 -10.80 -0.58
CA TRP A 230 25.21 -11.33 0.77
C TRP A 230 24.10 -12.26 1.25
N GLN A 231 22.84 -11.85 1.09
CA GLN A 231 21.68 -12.68 1.41
C GLN A 231 21.66 -13.98 0.59
N ASN A 232 22.08 -13.95 -0.67
CA ASN A 232 22.20 -15.15 -1.48
C ASN A 232 23.39 -16.03 -1.05
N ALA A 233 24.54 -15.44 -0.77
CA ALA A 233 25.75 -16.17 -0.36
C ALA A 233 25.62 -16.83 1.02
N VAL A 234 25.01 -16.13 1.98
CA VAL A 234 24.83 -16.60 3.37
C VAL A 234 23.48 -17.29 3.57
N GLY A 235 22.40 -16.73 3.02
CA GLY A 235 21.03 -17.16 3.27
C GLY A 235 20.63 -18.47 2.57
N LEU A 236 21.32 -18.88 1.50
CA LEU A 236 21.05 -20.20 0.89
C LEU A 236 21.58 -21.38 1.73
N ARG A 237 22.50 -21.15 2.67
CA ARG A 237 23.03 -22.20 3.57
C ARG A 237 22.36 -22.25 4.94
N MET A 238 21.93 -21.11 5.50
CA MET A 238 21.34 -21.06 6.86
C MET A 238 19.81 -20.93 6.92
N VAL A 239 19.14 -20.43 5.86
CA VAL A 239 17.69 -20.11 5.91
C VAL A 239 16.86 -20.99 4.95
N ARG A 240 17.47 -21.98 4.30
CA ARG A 240 16.75 -23.04 3.57
C ARG A 240 16.11 -24.01 4.57
N GLY A 241 14.93 -23.66 5.08
CA GLY A 241 14.11 -24.56 5.90
C GLY A 241 12.96 -23.83 6.59
N GLU A 242 13.26 -22.67 7.15
CA GLU A 242 12.30 -21.83 7.88
C GLU A 242 11.60 -20.87 6.90
N ARG A 243 10.75 -21.40 6.01
CA ARG A 243 9.77 -20.55 5.30
C ARG A 243 8.58 -20.34 6.23
N GLU A 244 8.49 -19.16 6.83
CA GLU A 244 7.28 -18.72 7.52
C GLU A 244 6.13 -18.70 6.50
N LYS A 245 5.31 -19.76 6.50
CA LYS A 245 4.14 -19.90 5.60
C LYS A 245 3.00 -18.96 6.01
N ARG A 246 3.15 -18.22 7.10
CA ARG A 246 2.13 -17.36 7.70
C ARG A 246 2.32 -15.92 7.23
N SER A 247 1.29 -15.34 6.62
CA SER A 247 1.29 -13.96 6.12
C SER A 247 1.10 -12.90 7.22
N GLN A 248 0.74 -13.30 8.44
CA GLN A 248 0.44 -12.39 9.54
C GLN A 248 0.89 -12.95 10.89
N VAL A 249 1.43 -12.07 11.72
CA VAL A 249 1.78 -12.35 13.12
C VAL A 249 0.51 -12.64 13.93
N ARG A 250 0.44 -13.80 14.56
CA ARG A 250 -0.60 -14.14 15.54
C ARG A 250 -0.14 -13.78 16.93
N ILE A 251 -1.04 -13.19 17.72
CA ILE A 251 -0.81 -12.84 19.12
C ILE A 251 -1.66 -13.75 20.00
N THR A 252 -1.15 -14.13 21.17
CA THR A 252 -1.94 -14.75 22.23
C THR A 252 -2.40 -13.66 23.19
N PRO A 253 -3.68 -13.23 23.14
CA PRO A 253 -4.14 -12.15 23.99
C PRO A 253 -4.23 -12.62 25.45
N SER A 254 -3.61 -11.89 26.37
CA SER A 254 -3.78 -12.15 27.80
C SER A 254 -5.20 -11.76 28.25
N GLN A 255 -5.94 -12.74 28.77
CA GLN A 255 -7.27 -12.57 29.36
C GLN A 255 -8.37 -12.05 28.40
N ALA A 256 -8.32 -12.42 27.12
CA ALA A 256 -9.42 -12.16 26.19
C ALA A 256 -10.33 -13.39 26.06
N THR A 257 -11.64 -13.15 26.21
CA THR A 257 -12.68 -14.13 25.93
C THR A 257 -13.47 -13.69 24.70
N ILE A 258 -14.02 -14.66 24.00
CA ILE A 258 -14.95 -14.45 22.89
C ILE A 258 -16.33 -14.91 23.35
N GLN A 259 -17.34 -14.10 23.08
CA GLN A 259 -18.72 -14.41 23.42
C GLN A 259 -19.57 -14.33 22.16
N LEU A 260 -20.33 -15.39 21.89
CA LEU A 260 -21.30 -15.46 20.81
C LEU A 260 -22.58 -14.74 21.25
N PHE A 261 -23.05 -13.78 20.46
CA PHE A 261 -24.26 -13.02 20.72
C PHE A 261 -25.27 -13.20 19.58
N ASP A 262 -26.51 -13.51 19.96
CA ASP A 262 -27.66 -13.42 19.07
C ASP A 262 -28.35 -12.06 19.29
N PRO A 263 -28.74 -11.31 18.24
CA PRO A 263 -29.38 -10.01 18.41
C PRO A 263 -30.68 -10.13 19.22
N GLY A 264 -30.69 -9.58 20.43
CA GLY A 264 -31.88 -9.54 21.28
C GLY A 264 -31.88 -10.48 22.49
N MET A 265 -30.87 -11.36 22.64
CA MET A 265 -30.74 -12.22 23.82
C MET A 265 -29.56 -11.84 24.74
N THR A 266 -29.86 -11.75 26.03
CA THR A 266 -28.90 -11.69 27.14
C THR A 266 -29.38 -12.73 28.15
N PRO A 267 -28.57 -13.75 28.52
CA PRO A 267 -27.11 -13.91 28.42
C PRO A 267 -26.55 -14.33 27.03
N PRO A 268 -25.22 -14.24 26.79
CA PRO A 268 -24.59 -14.71 25.56
C PRO A 268 -24.79 -16.21 25.35
N LEU A 269 -24.88 -16.64 24.09
CA LEU A 269 -25.26 -18.01 23.72
C LEU A 269 -24.17 -19.02 24.10
N VAL A 270 -22.90 -18.68 23.82
CA VAL A 270 -21.73 -19.50 24.16
C VAL A 270 -20.55 -18.60 24.46
N SER A 271 -19.80 -18.89 25.52
CA SER A 271 -18.52 -18.23 25.84
C SER A 271 -17.35 -19.13 25.48
N GLY A 272 -16.23 -18.51 25.11
CA GLY A 272 -15.01 -19.20 24.75
C GLY A 272 -13.76 -18.39 25.08
N ARG A 273 -12.63 -19.10 25.11
CA ARG A 273 -11.30 -18.51 25.28
C ARG A 273 -10.63 -18.33 23.92
N ILE A 274 -10.01 -17.17 23.74
CA ILE A 274 -9.17 -16.91 22.57
C ILE A 274 -7.79 -17.51 22.83
N LEU A 275 -7.36 -18.45 21.99
CA LEU A 275 -6.05 -19.09 22.05
C LEU A 275 -5.00 -18.22 21.36
N ASP A 276 -5.29 -17.80 20.14
CA ASP A 276 -4.50 -16.85 19.37
C ASP A 276 -5.39 -16.07 18.40
N MET A 277 -4.91 -14.92 17.95
CA MET A 277 -5.60 -14.10 16.95
C MET A 277 -4.61 -13.34 16.08
N ASN A 278 -4.92 -13.19 14.79
CA ASN A 278 -4.32 -12.18 13.92
C ASN A 278 -5.42 -11.19 13.50
N ARG A 279 -5.14 -10.33 12.51
CA ARG A 279 -6.09 -9.27 12.11
C ARG A 279 -7.34 -9.79 11.41
N ASP A 280 -7.27 -11.01 10.89
CA ASP A 280 -8.31 -11.57 10.02
C ASP A 280 -8.99 -12.79 10.66
N TYR A 281 -8.27 -13.51 11.54
CA TYR A 281 -8.69 -14.77 12.13
C TYR A 281 -8.46 -14.82 13.63
N ILE A 282 -9.38 -15.47 14.32
CA ILE A 282 -9.33 -15.80 15.74
C ILE A 282 -9.36 -17.32 15.87
N ARG A 283 -8.39 -17.88 16.58
CA ARG A 283 -8.46 -19.27 17.04
C ARG A 283 -9.03 -19.28 18.44
N ALA A 284 -10.19 -19.90 18.60
CA ALA A 284 -10.91 -19.94 19.86
C ALA A 284 -11.35 -21.35 20.24
N ARG A 285 -11.44 -21.59 21.54
CA ARG A 285 -12.05 -22.78 22.13
C ARG A 285 -13.27 -22.34 22.92
N PHE A 286 -14.40 -22.97 22.65
CA PHE A 286 -15.66 -22.66 23.32
C PHE A 286 -15.95 -23.67 24.43
N GLU A 287 -16.64 -23.23 25.47
CA GLU A 287 -17.04 -24.08 26.61
C GLU A 287 -18.08 -25.12 26.20
N ALA A 288 -18.89 -24.81 25.19
CA ALA A 288 -19.83 -25.71 24.55
C ALA A 288 -19.62 -25.71 23.02
N PRO A 289 -19.98 -26.79 22.31
CA PRO A 289 -19.97 -26.80 20.85
C PRO A 289 -20.79 -25.63 20.28
N LEU A 290 -20.30 -25.03 19.19
CA LEU A 290 -21.04 -23.96 18.54
C LEU A 290 -22.33 -24.52 17.92
N PRO A 291 -23.44 -23.75 17.94
CA PRO A 291 -24.67 -24.16 17.28
C PRO A 291 -24.42 -24.44 15.80
N TRP A 292 -25.04 -25.49 15.27
CA TRP A 292 -24.96 -25.82 13.85
C TRP A 292 -25.32 -24.64 12.95
N SER A 293 -26.30 -23.83 13.35
CA SER A 293 -26.69 -22.60 12.64
C SER A 293 -25.54 -21.60 12.51
N PHE A 294 -24.67 -21.48 13.52
CA PHE A 294 -23.52 -20.57 13.46
C PHE A 294 -22.38 -21.12 12.57
N ILE A 295 -22.28 -22.44 12.47
CA ILE A 295 -21.28 -23.12 11.64
C ILE A 295 -21.68 -23.08 10.16
N THR A 296 -22.97 -23.22 9.84
CA THR A 296 -23.47 -23.31 8.45
C THR A 296 -24.00 -22.01 7.87
N THR A 297 -24.52 -21.10 8.70
CA THR A 297 -24.96 -19.76 8.25
C THR A 297 -23.73 -18.85 8.16
N HIS A 298 -23.81 -17.72 7.44
CA HIS A 298 -22.72 -16.77 7.12
C HIS A 298 -21.93 -16.16 8.32
N GLY A 299 -21.98 -16.75 9.51
CA GLY A 299 -21.43 -16.25 10.76
C GLY A 299 -22.48 -15.58 11.63
N GLY A 300 -22.04 -15.03 12.75
CA GLY A 300 -22.86 -14.28 13.67
C GLY A 300 -22.05 -13.25 14.43
N ARG A 301 -22.72 -12.49 15.30
CA ARG A 301 -22.06 -11.44 16.08
C ARG A 301 -21.31 -12.05 17.25
N VAL A 302 -20.05 -11.68 17.38
CA VAL A 302 -19.18 -12.04 18.49
C VAL A 302 -18.69 -10.78 19.19
N SER A 303 -18.59 -10.83 20.51
CA SER A 303 -17.91 -9.79 21.27
C SER A 303 -16.59 -10.31 21.80
N ILE A 304 -15.52 -9.59 21.49
CA ILE A 304 -14.21 -9.82 22.10
C ILE A 304 -14.18 -8.99 23.38
N VAL A 305 -14.10 -9.69 24.50
CA VAL A 305 -14.20 -9.10 25.84
C VAL A 305 -12.82 -9.04 26.48
N ARG A 306 -12.46 -7.85 26.97
CA ARG A 306 -11.26 -7.63 27.78
C ARG A 306 -11.62 -7.25 29.19
N ARG A 307 -11.08 -8.00 30.16
CA ARG A 307 -10.98 -7.55 31.55
C ARG A 307 -9.56 -7.08 31.84
N ARG A 308 -9.39 -5.86 32.36
CA ARG A 308 -8.10 -5.37 32.84
C ARG A 308 -7.98 -5.69 34.33
N LYS A 309 -6.92 -6.38 34.74
CA LYS A 309 -6.61 -6.64 36.16
C LYS A 309 -6.64 -5.31 36.94
N GLY A 310 -7.51 -5.21 37.95
CA GLY A 310 -7.67 -4.03 38.80
C GLY A 310 -8.55 -2.90 38.25
N SER A 311 -9.30 -3.09 37.14
CA SER A 311 -10.27 -2.10 36.66
C SER A 311 -11.68 -2.71 36.54
N PRO A 312 -12.74 -2.02 36.99
CA PRO A 312 -14.11 -2.49 36.83
C PRO A 312 -14.62 -2.34 35.38
N ARG A 313 -13.87 -1.67 34.50
CA ARG A 313 -14.29 -1.41 33.13
C ARG A 313 -14.03 -2.62 32.23
N ILE A 314 -15.11 -3.22 31.74
CA ILE A 314 -15.08 -4.25 30.71
C ILE A 314 -15.08 -3.57 29.34
N LYS A 315 -14.12 -3.93 28.47
CA LYS A 315 -14.09 -3.45 27.08
C LYS A 315 -14.63 -4.54 26.17
N ASN A 316 -15.69 -4.24 25.42
CA ASN A 316 -16.34 -5.17 24.50
C ASN A 316 -16.21 -4.64 23.07
N ALA A 317 -15.49 -5.35 22.22
CA ALA A 317 -15.41 -5.04 20.79
C ALA A 317 -16.39 -5.95 20.03
N ARG A 318 -17.41 -5.36 19.41
CA ARG A 318 -18.40 -6.10 18.61
C ARG A 318 -17.85 -6.35 17.20
N CYS A 319 -17.88 -7.62 16.81
CA CYS A 319 -17.44 -8.09 15.51
C CYS A 319 -18.49 -9.05 14.94
N HIS A 320 -18.48 -9.17 13.62
CA HIS A 320 -19.08 -10.30 12.93
C HIS A 320 -18.02 -11.37 12.72
N ALA A 321 -18.33 -12.64 12.98
CA ALA A 321 -17.40 -13.73 12.76
C ALA A 321 -18.10 -14.98 12.19
N HIS A 322 -17.43 -15.68 11.29
CA HIS A 322 -17.89 -16.95 10.72
C HIS A 322 -16.84 -18.04 10.90
N VAL A 323 -17.28 -19.29 10.98
CA VAL A 323 -16.37 -20.44 11.12
C VAL A 323 -15.74 -20.73 9.76
N GLU A 324 -14.44 -20.51 9.66
CA GLU A 324 -13.66 -20.84 8.46
C GLU A 324 -13.24 -22.31 8.46
N ARG A 325 -12.85 -22.82 9.64
CA ARG A 325 -12.37 -24.20 9.80
C ARG A 325 -12.58 -24.72 11.22
N LEU A 326 -13.05 -25.95 11.32
CA LEU A 326 -12.98 -26.74 12.54
C LEU A 326 -11.59 -27.39 12.62
N LEU A 327 -10.87 -27.12 13.70
CA LEU A 327 -9.59 -27.71 14.02
C LEU A 327 -9.84 -28.79 15.09
N ASN A 328 -9.76 -30.05 14.68
CA ASN A 328 -9.79 -31.16 15.64
C ASN A 328 -8.40 -31.29 16.26
N ASP A 329 -8.34 -31.11 17.58
CA ASP A 329 -7.14 -31.38 18.36
C ASP A 329 -7.26 -32.78 18.96
N GLU A 330 -6.49 -33.73 18.43
CA GLU A 330 -6.47 -35.13 18.87
C GLU A 330 -6.06 -35.27 20.35
N HIS A 331 -5.46 -34.23 20.95
CA HIS A 331 -4.91 -34.29 22.32
C HIS A 331 -5.76 -33.61 23.41
N SER A 332 -6.75 -32.75 23.09
CA SER A 332 -7.42 -31.92 24.12
C SER A 332 -8.92 -32.13 24.32
N GLY A 333 -9.56 -33.04 23.58
CA GLY A 333 -10.94 -33.47 23.81
C GLY A 333 -12.03 -32.41 23.57
N GLN A 334 -11.66 -31.17 23.21
CA GLN A 334 -12.59 -30.08 22.87
C GLN A 334 -12.26 -29.50 21.48
N PRO A 335 -13.25 -29.32 20.60
CA PRO A 335 -13.01 -28.78 19.27
C PRO A 335 -12.53 -27.34 19.31
N GLU A 336 -11.55 -27.02 18.46
CA GLU A 336 -11.07 -25.67 18.27
C GLU A 336 -11.64 -25.08 16.97
N TYR A 337 -11.94 -23.79 16.98
CA TYR A 337 -12.55 -23.12 15.85
C TYR A 337 -11.64 -22.02 15.35
N LEU A 338 -11.38 -22.03 14.04
CA LEU A 338 -10.80 -20.91 13.34
C LEU A 338 -11.92 -20.03 12.80
N LEU A 339 -12.05 -18.84 13.36
CA LEU A 339 -13.08 -17.87 13.03
C LEU A 339 -12.47 -16.75 12.21
N ALA A 340 -12.98 -16.49 11.01
CA ALA A 340 -12.69 -15.24 10.32
C ALA A 340 -13.59 -14.14 10.90
N TYR A 341 -13.06 -12.94 11.15
CA TYR A 341 -13.82 -11.89 11.81
C TYR A 341 -13.64 -10.51 11.16
N SER A 342 -14.68 -9.67 11.29
CA SER A 342 -14.67 -8.28 10.88
C SER A 342 -15.35 -7.41 11.93
N ALA A 343 -14.70 -6.32 12.35
CA ALA A 343 -15.27 -5.41 13.34
C ALA A 343 -16.45 -4.60 12.78
N ASP A 344 -17.52 -4.44 13.55
CA ASP A 344 -18.76 -3.77 13.09
C ASP A 344 -18.59 -2.25 12.91
N SER A 345 -17.57 -1.65 13.54
CA SER A 345 -17.33 -0.21 13.52
C SER A 345 -15.84 0.12 13.58
N THR A 346 -15.49 1.35 13.21
CA THR A 346 -14.12 1.90 13.35
C THR A 346 -13.64 1.86 14.80
N LEU A 347 -14.54 2.12 15.77
CA LEU A 347 -14.24 2.02 17.19
C LEU A 347 -13.94 0.58 17.61
N ASN A 348 -14.76 -0.39 17.18
CA ASN A 348 -14.52 -1.81 17.48
C ASN A 348 -13.21 -2.28 16.86
N ARG A 349 -12.90 -1.85 15.64
CA ARG A 349 -11.63 -2.14 14.99
C ARG A 349 -10.44 -1.59 15.78
N TYR A 350 -10.52 -0.32 16.20
CA TYR A 350 -9.52 0.27 17.08
C TYR A 350 -9.35 -0.52 18.39
N MET A 351 -10.45 -0.97 19.00
CA MET A 351 -10.39 -1.77 20.24
C MET A 351 -9.70 -3.12 20.05
N VAL A 352 -9.89 -3.76 18.89
CA VAL A 352 -9.18 -4.99 18.53
C VAL A 352 -7.70 -4.71 18.22
N ASP A 353 -7.41 -3.63 17.51
CA ASP A 353 -6.03 -3.20 17.16
C ASP A 353 -5.16 -2.97 18.42
N GLN A 354 -5.76 -2.56 19.54
CA GLN A 354 -5.08 -2.40 20.84
C GLN A 354 -4.50 -3.70 21.41
N TYR A 355 -4.97 -4.88 20.99
CA TYR A 355 -4.35 -6.15 21.39
C TYR A 355 -3.00 -6.35 20.70
N PHE A 356 -2.88 -5.94 19.43
CA PHE A 356 -1.63 -6.01 18.66
C PHE A 356 -0.62 -4.94 19.10
N LEU A 357 -1.10 -3.73 19.42
CA LEU A 357 -0.24 -2.62 19.86
C LEU A 357 0.46 -2.88 21.20
N LYS A 358 -0.18 -3.60 22.13
CA LYS A 358 0.41 -3.87 23.45
C LYS A 358 1.54 -4.89 23.43
N GLN A 359 1.56 -5.83 22.49
CA GLN A 359 2.69 -6.75 22.36
C GLN A 359 3.88 -6.09 21.67
N ALA A 360 3.66 -5.16 20.73
CA ALA A 360 4.74 -4.40 20.09
C ALA A 360 5.57 -3.55 21.07
N ILE A 361 5.01 -3.17 22.22
CA ILE A 361 5.70 -2.38 23.25
C ILE A 361 6.39 -3.27 24.30
N VAL A 362 5.98 -4.53 24.46
CA VAL A 362 6.44 -5.42 25.55
C VAL A 362 7.52 -6.41 25.10
N THR A 363 7.70 -6.65 23.79
CA THR A 363 8.82 -7.46 23.27
C THR A 363 10.07 -6.63 22.96
N ARG A 364 10.44 -5.72 23.88
CA ARG A 364 11.81 -5.21 24.03
C ARG A 364 12.25 -5.46 25.46
N ARG A 365 12.63 -6.71 25.74
CA ARG A 365 13.66 -7.04 26.72
C ARG A 365 14.53 -8.12 26.13
#